data_AF-A0A6L3SSU7-F1
#
_entry.id   AF-A0A6L3SSU7-F1
#
_cell.length_a   1.000
_cell.length_b   1.000
_cell.length_c   1.000
_cell.angle_alpha   90.00
_cell.angle_beta   90.00
_cell.angle_gamma   90.00
#
_symmetry.space_group_name_H-M   'P 1'
#
loop_
_entity.id
_entity.type
_entity.pdbx_description
1 polymer ?
#
loop_
_entity_poly.entity_id
_entity_poly.type
_entity_poly.pdbx_seq_one_letter_code
_entity_poly.pdbx_strand_id
1 'polypeptide(L)'
;MHIKDIPDMVASGNIHEIERAYRALVGYPSEEEIAGASTKSLVAALDRVSMALLSDFEVMPRQTCEAARLRNGATYRDGAGDFKAHHAWWQGHFNAVCGGH
;
A
#
# COMPACT_ATOMS: atom_id res chain seq x y z
N MET A 1 3.19 10.23 6.96
CA MET A 1 4.37 9.81 6.14
C MET A 1 4.15 10.36 4.75
N HIS A 2 5.13 10.99 4.10
CA HIS A 2 4.91 11.40 2.71
C HIS A 2 5.23 10.25 1.77
N ILE A 3 4.44 10.10 0.70
CA ILE A 3 4.66 9.07 -0.34
C ILE A 3 6.07 9.14 -0.93
N LYS A 4 6.69 10.33 -0.92
CA LYS A 4 8.05 10.57 -1.40
C LYS A 4 9.12 9.87 -0.56
N ASP A 5 8.85 9.54 0.70
CA ASP A 5 9.80 8.91 1.63
C ASP A 5 9.84 7.38 1.49
N ILE A 6 8.88 6.78 0.78
CA ILE A 6 8.74 5.33 0.64
C ILE A 6 9.98 4.67 -0.03
N PRO A 7 10.60 5.23 -1.08
CA PRO A 7 11.80 4.63 -1.66
C PRO A 7 12.96 4.53 -0.67
N ASP A 8 13.22 5.59 0.11
CA ASP A 8 14.27 5.61 1.13
C ASP A 8 13.95 4.65 2.28
N MET A 9 12.68 4.59 2.69
CA MET A 9 12.20 3.63 3.69
C MET A 9 12.41 2.18 3.25
N VAL A 10 12.04 1.84 2.01
CA VAL A 10 12.28 0.49 1.46
C VAL A 10 13.78 0.19 1.37
N ALA A 11 14.60 1.18 1.00
CA ALA A 11 16.05 1.03 0.96
C ALA A 11 16.67 0.79 2.35
N SER A 12 16.08 1.33 3.42
CA SER A 12 16.50 1.07 4.80
C SER A 12 16.25 -0.37 5.26
N GLY A 13 15.33 -1.08 4.61
CA GLY A 13 14.95 -2.45 4.96
C GLY A 13 14.16 -2.58 6.28
N ASN A 14 13.66 -1.48 6.84
CA ASN A 14 12.88 -1.50 8.07
C ASN A 14 11.47 -2.05 7.83
N ILE A 15 11.30 -3.36 8.07
CA ILE A 15 10.06 -4.08 7.74
C ILE A 15 8.82 -3.48 8.43
N HIS A 16 8.92 -3.06 9.69
CA HIS A 16 7.79 -2.48 10.42
C HIS A 16 7.34 -1.13 9.84
N GLU A 17 8.26 -0.34 9.31
CA GLU A 17 7.90 0.90 8.62
C GLU A 17 7.26 0.61 7.26
N ILE A 18 7.75 -0.39 6.54
CA ILE A 18 7.20 -0.85 5.26
C ILE A 18 5.77 -1.38 5.45
N GLU A 19 5.52 -2.19 6.48
CA GLU A 19 4.18 -2.65 6.84
C GLU A 19 3.26 -1.47 7.16
N ARG A 20 3.74 -0.48 7.93
CA ARG A 20 2.96 0.72 8.27
C ARG A 20 2.62 1.54 7.02
N ALA A 21 3.56 1.68 6.09
CA ALA A 21 3.35 2.32 4.82
C ALA A 21 2.32 1.58 3.96
N TYR A 22 2.40 0.25 3.89
CA TYR A 22 1.40 -0.58 3.22
C TYR A 22 0.01 -0.37 3.82
N ARG A 23 -0.11 -0.43 5.15
CA ARG A 23 -1.36 -0.18 5.88
C ARG A 23 -1.98 1.18 5.54
N ALA A 24 -1.15 2.23 5.51
CA ALA A 24 -1.60 3.57 5.17
C ALA A 24 -2.06 3.65 3.70
N LEU A 25 -1.35 3.02 2.77
CA LEU A 25 -1.70 3.05 1.35
C LEU A 25 -3.01 2.30 1.05
N VAL A 26 -3.21 1.12 1.66
CA VAL A 26 -4.44 0.34 1.45
C VAL A 26 -5.62 0.89 2.25
N GLY A 27 -5.37 1.45 3.44
CA GLY A 27 -6.37 2.09 4.30
C GLY A 27 -6.76 3.50 3.89
N TYR A 28 -6.28 3.96 2.73
CA TYR A 28 -6.26 5.34 2.25
C TYR A 28 -5.32 6.26 3.04
N PRO A 29 -4.30 6.85 2.38
CA PRO A 29 -3.53 7.90 3.01
C PRO A 29 -4.43 9.14 3.15
N SER A 30 -4.23 9.88 4.23
CA SER A 30 -4.98 11.11 4.46
C SER A 30 -4.67 12.17 3.38
N GLU A 31 -5.57 13.16 3.19
CA GLU A 31 -5.39 14.21 2.16
C GLU A 31 -4.02 14.90 2.26
N GLU A 32 -3.50 15.09 3.47
CA GLU A 32 -2.17 15.64 3.74
C GLU A 32 -1.03 14.71 3.25
N GLU A 33 -1.20 13.39 3.38
CA GLU A 33 -0.23 12.40 2.95
C GLU A 33 -0.21 12.21 1.42
N ILE A 34 -1.35 12.45 0.77
CA ILE A 34 -1.49 12.44 -0.70
C ILE A 34 -1.39 13.84 -1.34
N ALA A 35 -1.13 14.89 -0.57
CA ALA A 35 -1.06 16.25 -1.09
C ALA A 35 0.00 16.36 -2.19
N GLY A 36 -0.43 16.61 -3.43
CA GLY A 36 0.43 16.65 -4.61
C GLY A 36 0.89 15.29 -5.14
N ALA A 37 0.35 14.19 -4.62
CA ALA A 37 0.57 12.85 -5.16
C ALA A 37 -0.40 12.58 -6.33
N SER A 38 0.14 11.99 -7.39
CA SER A 38 -0.69 11.49 -8.49
C SER A 38 -1.11 10.05 -8.23
N THR A 39 -2.19 9.60 -8.88
CA THR A 39 -2.55 8.17 -8.96
C THR A 39 -1.34 7.29 -9.29
N LYS A 40 -0.48 7.72 -10.22
CA LYS A 40 0.74 6.99 -10.61
C LYS A 40 1.72 6.89 -9.45
N SER A 41 1.88 7.95 -8.66
CA SER A 41 2.75 7.98 -7.49
C SER A 41 2.27 7.03 -6.39
N LEU A 42 0.95 6.97 -6.15
CA LEU A 42 0.33 6.06 -5.18
C LEU A 42 0.48 4.59 -5.59
N VAL A 43 0.19 4.28 -6.86
CA VAL A 43 0.37 2.92 -7.40
C VAL A 43 1.85 2.50 -7.31
N ALA A 44 2.77 3.37 -7.72
CA ALA A 44 4.21 3.07 -7.67
C ALA A 44 4.75 2.98 -6.23
N ALA A 45 4.10 3.62 -5.27
CA ALA A 45 4.40 3.48 -3.85
C ALA A 45 3.91 2.13 -3.32
N LEU A 46 2.65 1.77 -3.61
CA LEU A 46 2.08 0.48 -3.23
C LEU A 46 2.84 -0.69 -3.85
N ASP A 47 3.30 -0.56 -5.08
CA ASP A 47 4.17 -1.55 -5.74
C ASP A 47 5.49 -1.76 -4.98
N ARG A 48 6.19 -0.67 -4.64
CA ARG A 48 7.47 -0.76 -3.91
C ARG A 48 7.32 -1.44 -2.55
N VAL A 49 6.32 -1.04 -1.76
CA VAL A 49 6.10 -1.67 -0.45
C VAL A 49 5.65 -3.12 -0.62
N SER A 50 4.82 -3.43 -1.63
CA SER A 50 4.39 -4.80 -1.91
C SER A 50 5.57 -5.70 -2.27
N MET A 51 6.49 -5.24 -3.12
CA MET A 51 7.69 -6.01 -3.47
C MET A 51 8.57 -6.29 -2.26
N ALA A 52 8.69 -5.34 -1.33
CA ALA A 52 9.45 -5.53 -0.09
C ALA A 52 8.78 -6.51 0.89
N LEU A 53 7.45 -6.63 0.85
CA LEU A 53 6.65 -7.50 1.72
C LEU A 53 6.45 -8.93 1.16
N LEU A 54 7.00 -9.27 -0.01
CA LEU A 54 6.82 -10.61 -0.61
C LEU A 54 7.36 -11.77 0.23
N SER A 55 8.27 -11.47 1.16
CA SER A 55 8.85 -12.45 2.10
C SER A 55 8.32 -12.29 3.52
N ASP A 56 7.32 -11.43 3.73
CA ASP A 56 6.76 -11.12 5.03
C ASP A 56 5.51 -11.96 5.33
N PHE A 57 5.63 -12.83 6.33
CA PHE A 57 4.57 -13.74 6.76
C PHE A 57 3.81 -13.23 7.99
N GLU A 58 4.09 -12.02 8.46
CA GLU A 58 3.32 -11.41 9.55
C GLU A 58 1.85 -11.23 9.12
N VAL A 59 0.95 -11.51 10.06
CA VAL A 59 -0.49 -11.42 9.83
C VAL A 59 -0.91 -9.96 9.85
N MET A 60 -1.61 -9.52 8.80
CA MET A 60 -2.11 -8.17 8.73
C MET A 60 -3.21 -7.93 9.77
N PRO A 61 -3.30 -6.71 10.32
CA PRO A 61 -4.46 -6.30 11.11
C PRO A 61 -5.75 -6.46 10.31
N ARG A 62 -6.85 -6.76 11.02
CA ARG A 62 -8.18 -6.96 10.40
C ARG A 62 -8.60 -5.80 9.50
N GLN A 63 -8.42 -4.56 9.96
CA GLN A 63 -8.80 -3.36 9.22
C GLN A 63 -8.02 -3.25 7.90
N THR A 64 -6.75 -3.66 7.89
CA THR A 64 -5.91 -3.70 6.69
C THR A 64 -6.39 -4.78 5.72
N CYS A 65 -6.77 -5.95 6.23
CA CYS A 65 -7.38 -7.00 5.41
C CYS A 65 -8.68 -6.51 4.77
N GLU A 66 -9.56 -5.87 5.54
CA GLU A 66 -10.84 -5.32 5.05
C GLU A 66 -10.61 -4.26 3.96
N ALA A 67 -9.66 -3.34 4.17
CA ALA A 67 -9.31 -2.29 3.21
C ALA A 67 -8.70 -2.86 1.92
N ALA A 68 -7.81 -3.86 2.04
CA ALA A 68 -7.26 -4.59 0.90
C ALA A 68 -8.24 -5.62 0.30
N ARG A 69 -9.46 -5.75 0.86
CA ARG A 69 -10.49 -6.72 0.46
C ARG A 69 -10.04 -8.19 0.50
N LEU A 70 -9.17 -8.50 1.46
CA LEU A 70 -8.64 -9.83 1.71
C LEU A 70 -9.37 -10.52 2.86
N ARG A 71 -9.22 -11.85 2.93
CA ARG A 71 -9.73 -12.62 4.08
C ARG A 71 -9.04 -12.20 5.37
N ASN A 72 -9.78 -12.24 6.48
CA ASN A 72 -9.18 -12.05 7.80
C ASN A 72 -8.08 -13.10 8.06
N GLY A 73 -6.95 -12.65 8.61
CA GLY A 73 -5.78 -13.50 8.84
C GLY A 73 -4.86 -13.64 7.61
N ALA A 74 -5.07 -12.85 6.55
CA ALA A 74 -4.12 -12.73 5.45
C ALA A 74 -2.79 -12.11 5.94
N THR A 75 -1.69 -12.53 5.33
CA THR A 75 -0.34 -12.01 5.62
C THR A 75 0.01 -10.82 4.73
N TYR A 76 1.04 -10.05 5.08
CA TYR A 76 1.54 -8.99 4.19
C TYR A 76 2.00 -9.52 2.83
N ARG A 77 2.57 -10.73 2.79
CA ARG A 77 2.85 -11.44 1.53
C ARG A 77 1.60 -11.70 0.71
N ASP A 78 0.49 -12.12 1.33
CA ASP A 78 -0.78 -12.31 0.62
C ASP A 78 -1.26 -10.97 0.03
N GLY A 79 -1.15 -9.88 0.81
CA GLY A 79 -1.50 -8.53 0.36
C GLY A 79 -0.64 -8.00 -0.78
N ALA A 80 0.66 -8.28 -0.75
CA ALA A 80 1.58 -7.96 -1.83
C ALA A 80 1.28 -8.78 -3.10
N GLY A 81 0.95 -10.06 -2.94
CA GLY A 81 0.53 -10.93 -4.03
C GLY A 81 -0.77 -10.48 -4.69
N ASP A 82 -1.76 -10.10 -3.88
CA ASP A 82 -3.04 -9.55 -4.36
C ASP A 82 -2.83 -8.27 -5.17
N PHE A 83 -2.05 -7.32 -4.65
CA PHE A 83 -1.75 -6.08 -5.36
C PHE A 83 -1.20 -6.36 -6.78
N LYS A 84 -0.27 -7.32 -6.90
CA LYS A 84 0.30 -7.71 -8.19
C LYS A 84 -0.74 -8.35 -9.12
N ALA A 85 -1.62 -9.20 -8.59
CA ALA A 85 -2.67 -9.85 -9.36
C ALA A 85 -3.78 -8.87 -9.80
N HIS A 86 -4.04 -7.83 -9.00
CA HIS A 86 -5.14 -6.88 -9.17
C HIS A 86 -4.65 -5.44 -9.42
N HIS A 87 -3.48 -5.27 -10.02
CA HIS A 87 -2.85 -3.96 -10.24
C HIS A 87 -3.77 -2.95 -10.96
N ALA A 88 -4.51 -3.39 -11.98
CA ALA A 88 -5.45 -2.52 -12.71
C ALA A 88 -6.61 -2.02 -11.82
N TRP A 89 -7.07 -2.85 -10.88
CA TRP A 89 -8.09 -2.45 -9.92
C TRP A 89 -7.54 -1.37 -8.97
N TRP A 90 -6.33 -1.56 -8.43
CA TRP A 90 -5.66 -0.57 -7.58
C TRP A 90 -5.43 0.77 -8.29
N GLN A 91 -5.07 0.73 -9.57
CA GLN A 91 -4.96 1.95 -10.37
C GLN A 91 -6.29 2.69 -10.52
N GLY A 92 -7.37 1.97 -10.84
CA GLY A 92 -8.72 2.56 -10.91
C GLY A 92 -9.20 3.09 -9.55
N HIS A 93 -8.90 2.35 -8.49
CA HIS A 93 -9.22 2.70 -7.11
C HIS A 93 -8.56 4.02 -6.69
N PHE A 94 -7.24 4.16 -6.85
CA PHE A 94 -6.56 5.42 -6.56
C PHE A 94 -6.99 6.55 -7.49
N ASN A 95 -7.36 6.26 -8.73
CA ASN A 95 -7.84 7.29 -9.65
C ASN A 95 -9.19 7.87 -9.22
N ALA A 96 -10.10 7.04 -8.69
CA ALA A 96 -11.36 7.51 -8.14
C ALA A 96 -11.16 8.43 -6.93
N VAL A 97 -10.13 8.17 -6.12
CA VAL A 97 -9.79 9.00 -4.96
C VAL A 97 -9.12 10.31 -5.38
N CYS A 98 -8.15 10.28 -6.29
CA CYS A 98 -7.44 11.48 -6.73
C CYS A 98 -8.25 12.37 -7.70
N GLY A 99 -9.21 11.80 -8.43
CA GLY A 99 -10.00 12.48 -9.46
C GLY A 99 -11.40 12.93 -9.03
N GLY A 100 -11.76 12.74 -7.75
CA GLY A 100 -13.08 13.05 -7.20
C GLY A 100 -13.26 14.47 -6.65
N HIS A 101 -12.39 15.42 -6.99
CA HIS A 101 -12.49 16.84 -6.63
C HIS A 101 -13.00 17.70 -7.79
#